data_AF-A0A8W8NDP9-F1
#
_entry.id   AF-A0A8W8NDP9-F1
#
_cell.length_a   1.000
_cell.length_b   1.000
_cell.length_c   1.000
_cell.angle_alpha   90.00
_cell.angle_beta   90.00
_cell.angle_gamma   90.00
#
_symmetry.space_group_name_H-M   'P 1'
#
loop_
_entity.id
_entity.type
_entity.pdbx_description
1 polymer ?
#
loop_
_entity_poly.entity_id
_entity_poly.type
_entity_poly.pdbx_seq_one_letter_code
_entity_poly.pdbx_strand_id
1 'polypeptide(L)'
;MKSAFVSRLIILSLVFAETYAYDADAIVQAACAASSPGGFVSAIRRTCGGTQATCDAICGSAISGMRDIYGNQGSTTGTCFEAFHFYYKHATLTPEEKGKALMAMHRYGVSGCQSTGCGPNFCCCKA
;
A
#
# COMPACT_ATOMS: atom_id res chain seq x y z
N MET A 1 35.96 -22.06 -20.72
CA MET A 1 35.01 -22.53 -19.68
C MET A 1 34.99 -21.67 -18.39
N LYS A 2 35.54 -20.43 -18.37
CA LYS A 2 35.58 -19.58 -17.16
C LYS A 2 34.63 -18.36 -17.19
N SER A 3 34.32 -17.82 -18.38
CA SER A 3 33.53 -16.59 -18.53
C SER A 3 32.03 -16.76 -18.21
N ALA A 4 31.43 -17.88 -18.62
CA ALA A 4 30.00 -18.14 -18.38
C ALA A 4 29.65 -18.37 -16.89
N PHE A 5 30.61 -18.84 -16.08
CA PHE A 5 30.40 -19.11 -14.66
C PHE A 5 30.42 -17.81 -13.83
N VAL A 6 31.36 -16.91 -14.14
CA VAL A 6 31.45 -15.58 -13.50
C VAL A 6 30.23 -14.73 -13.83
N SER A 7 29.75 -14.77 -15.07
CA SER A 7 28.55 -14.02 -15.49
C SER A 7 27.28 -14.51 -14.76
N ARG A 8 27.12 -15.83 -14.57
CA ARG A 8 25.99 -16.40 -13.81
C ARG A 8 26.02 -16.05 -12.32
N LEU A 9 27.20 -15.97 -11.71
CA LEU A 9 27.37 -15.56 -10.31
C LEU A 9 27.05 -14.08 -10.09
N ILE A 10 27.42 -13.19 -11.03
CA ILE A 10 27.09 -11.76 -10.95
C ILE A 10 25.57 -11.53 -11.11
N ILE A 11 24.92 -12.25 -12.04
CA ILE A 11 23.47 -12.20 -12.21
C ILE A 11 22.76 -12.71 -10.94
N LEU A 12 23.24 -13.80 -10.34
CA LEU A 12 22.67 -14.32 -9.09
C LEU A 12 22.82 -13.31 -7.94
N SER A 13 23.93 -12.58 -7.87
CA SER A 13 24.21 -11.57 -6.84
C SER A 13 23.28 -10.36 -6.93
N LEU A 14 22.94 -9.92 -8.14
CA LEU A 14 21.98 -8.82 -8.37
C LEU A 14 20.54 -9.23 -8.00
N VAL A 15 20.18 -10.50 -8.21
CA VAL A 15 18.85 -11.04 -7.84
C VAL A 15 18.66 -11.13 -6.32
N PHE A 16 19.73 -11.34 -5.54
CA PHE A 16 19.63 -11.41 -4.06
C PHE A 16 19.66 -10.05 -3.35
N ALA A 17 20.05 -8.97 -4.03
CA ALA A 17 20.14 -7.64 -3.42
C ALA A 17 18.82 -6.84 -3.47
N GLU A 18 17.81 -7.28 -4.24
CA GLU A 18 16.64 -6.45 -4.55
C GLU A 18 15.38 -6.65 -3.68
N THR A 19 15.33 -7.53 -2.67
CA THR A 19 14.02 -7.88 -2.06
C THR A 19 13.89 -7.72 -0.54
N TYR A 20 14.57 -6.74 0.06
CA TYR A 20 14.13 -6.20 1.37
C TYR A 20 13.47 -4.83 1.25
N ALA A 21 13.07 -4.42 0.05
CA ALA A 21 12.21 -3.25 -0.11
C ALA A 21 10.79 -3.62 0.36
N TYR A 22 10.34 -2.99 1.44
CA TYR A 22 8.96 -3.14 1.89
C TYR A 22 8.02 -2.48 0.88
N ASP A 23 7.15 -3.29 0.29
CA ASP A 23 6.10 -2.79 -0.57
C ASP A 23 4.97 -2.22 0.30
N ALA A 24 4.96 -0.90 0.48
CA ALA A 24 3.93 -0.16 1.20
C ALA A 24 2.53 -0.46 0.63
N ASP A 25 2.41 -0.63 -0.69
CA ASP A 25 1.13 -0.91 -1.33
C ASP A 25 0.63 -2.30 -0.92
N ALA A 26 1.49 -3.31 -0.95
CA ALA A 26 1.12 -4.67 -0.53
C ALA A 26 0.73 -4.76 0.96
N ILE A 27 1.47 -4.06 1.83
CA ILE A 27 1.21 -4.05 3.28
C ILE A 27 -0.10 -3.35 3.58
N VAL A 28 -0.34 -2.19 2.99
CA VAL A 28 -1.58 -1.45 3.23
C VAL A 28 -2.76 -2.12 2.55
N GLN A 29 -2.57 -2.77 1.39
CA GLN A 29 -3.58 -3.63 0.77
C GLN A 29 -4.03 -4.75 1.73
N ALA A 30 -3.08 -5.44 2.36
CA ALA A 30 -3.39 -6.46 3.36
C ALA A 30 -4.12 -5.87 4.58
N ALA A 31 -3.69 -4.70 5.07
CA ALA A 31 -4.34 -4.03 6.20
C ALA A 31 -5.77 -3.58 5.88
N CYS A 32 -6.01 -3.04 4.67
CA CYS A 32 -7.34 -2.67 4.20
C CYS A 32 -8.24 -3.90 4.07
N ALA A 33 -7.74 -4.99 3.46
CA ALA A 33 -8.50 -6.23 3.31
C ALA A 33 -8.90 -6.81 4.68
N ALA A 34 -7.98 -6.83 5.64
CA ALA A 34 -8.23 -7.30 7.00
C ALA A 34 -9.21 -6.40 7.78
N SER A 35 -9.29 -5.11 7.45
CA SER A 35 -10.19 -4.15 8.10
C SER A 35 -11.55 -4.03 7.42
N SER A 36 -11.77 -4.77 6.33
CA SER A 36 -12.93 -4.61 5.47
C SER A 36 -14.21 -5.16 6.08
N PRO A 37 -15.36 -4.46 5.94
CA PRO A 37 -16.67 -5.03 6.23
C PRO A 37 -17.14 -6.03 5.15
N GLY A 38 -16.37 -6.25 4.08
CA GLY A 38 -16.69 -7.12 2.94
C GLY A 38 -16.53 -6.42 1.58
N GLY A 39 -16.72 -7.17 0.50
CA GLY A 39 -16.59 -6.68 -0.88
C GLY A 39 -15.16 -6.75 -1.43
N PHE A 40 -14.96 -6.18 -2.62
CA PHE A 40 -13.64 -6.07 -3.25
C PHE A 40 -12.91 -4.86 -2.67
N VAL A 41 -11.69 -5.06 -2.20
CA VAL A 41 -10.93 -4.05 -1.47
C VAL A 41 -9.68 -3.64 -2.24
N SER A 42 -9.41 -2.33 -2.27
CA SER A 42 -8.18 -1.78 -2.81
C SER A 42 -7.62 -0.72 -1.87
N ALA A 43 -6.31 -0.80 -1.58
CA ALA A 43 -5.56 0.28 -0.98
C ALA A 43 -5.09 1.23 -2.08
N ILE A 44 -5.44 2.50 -1.97
CA ILE A 44 -5.14 3.50 -2.98
C ILE A 44 -4.28 4.60 -2.35
N ARG A 45 -3.12 4.89 -2.94
CA ARG A 45 -2.25 5.97 -2.48
C ARG A 45 -2.97 7.31 -2.51
N ARG A 46 -2.79 8.10 -1.45
CA ARG A 46 -3.23 9.48 -1.34
C ARG A 46 -2.01 10.39 -1.21
N THR A 47 -1.91 11.38 -2.08
CA THR A 47 -0.84 12.38 -2.04
C THR A 47 -1.17 13.48 -1.02
N CYS A 48 -0.15 13.91 -0.27
CA CYS A 48 -0.19 15.12 0.54
C CYS A 48 0.26 16.30 -0.34
N GLY A 49 -0.56 17.36 -0.43
CA GLY A 49 -0.32 18.50 -1.31
C GLY A 49 -1.50 19.47 -1.34
N GLY A 50 -1.35 20.60 -2.05
CA GLY A 50 -2.29 21.74 -2.00
C GLY A 50 -3.78 21.37 -2.07
N THR A 51 -4.25 20.82 -3.19
CA THR A 51 -5.66 20.40 -3.38
C THR A 51 -5.84 18.90 -3.10
N GLN A 52 -5.54 18.48 -1.86
CA GLN A 52 -5.62 17.07 -1.49
C GLN A 52 -7.07 16.59 -1.38
N ALA A 53 -7.47 15.71 -2.31
CA ALA A 53 -8.76 15.04 -2.30
C ALA A 53 -8.93 14.20 -1.03
N THR A 54 -10.15 14.12 -0.52
CA THR A 54 -10.49 13.19 0.57
C THR A 54 -10.42 11.75 0.05
N CYS A 55 -10.25 10.79 0.95
CA CYS A 55 -10.28 9.38 0.55
C CYS A 55 -11.64 8.97 -0.02
N ASP A 56 -12.73 9.62 0.40
CA ASP A 56 -14.04 9.46 -0.25
C ASP A 56 -14.01 9.83 -1.73
N ALA A 57 -13.47 11.00 -2.07
CA ALA A 57 -13.36 11.44 -3.45
C ALA A 57 -12.43 10.53 -4.27
N ILE A 58 -11.34 10.07 -3.66
CA ILE A 58 -10.40 9.13 -4.28
C ILE A 58 -11.09 7.79 -4.56
N CYS A 59 -11.76 7.19 -3.58
CA CYS A 59 -12.45 5.91 -3.77
C CYS A 59 -13.59 6.01 -4.78
N GLY A 60 -14.37 7.11 -4.75
CA GLY A 60 -15.41 7.36 -5.75
C GLY A 60 -14.86 7.42 -7.17
N SER A 61 -13.68 8.03 -7.35
CA SER A 61 -13.03 8.18 -8.65
C SER A 61 -12.29 6.92 -9.11
N ALA A 62 -11.87 6.06 -8.18
CA ALA A 62 -11.08 4.87 -8.47
C ALA A 62 -11.89 3.65 -8.93
N ILE A 63 -13.22 3.71 -8.86
CA ILE A 63 -14.07 2.53 -9.06
C ILE A 63 -13.88 1.88 -10.44
N SER A 64 -13.65 2.64 -11.51
CA SER A 64 -13.38 2.06 -12.82
C SER A 64 -12.10 1.21 -12.79
N GLY A 65 -11.00 1.75 -12.25
CA GLY A 65 -9.73 1.03 -12.14
C GLY A 65 -9.79 -0.17 -11.18
N MET A 66 -10.60 -0.08 -10.12
CA MET A 66 -10.88 -1.23 -9.26
C MET A 66 -11.59 -2.34 -10.04
N ARG A 67 -12.62 -1.99 -10.82
CA ARG A 67 -13.41 -2.93 -11.63
C ARG A 67 -12.63 -3.54 -12.79
N ASP A 68 -11.61 -2.86 -13.30
CA ASP A 68 -10.71 -3.43 -14.31
C ASP A 68 -9.97 -4.68 -13.79
N ILE A 69 -9.85 -4.84 -12.45
CA ILE A 69 -9.17 -5.99 -11.81
C ILE A 69 -10.12 -7.17 -11.61
N TYR A 70 -11.34 -6.95 -11.10
CA TYR A 70 -12.29 -8.02 -10.75
C TYR A 70 -13.48 -8.16 -11.72
N GLY A 71 -13.52 -7.36 -12.78
CA GLY A 71 -14.54 -7.39 -13.82
C GLY A 71 -15.92 -6.92 -13.32
N ASN A 72 -16.98 -7.54 -13.84
CA ASN A 72 -18.36 -7.12 -13.57
C ASN A 72 -18.93 -7.58 -12.21
N GLN A 73 -18.07 -7.90 -11.26
CA GLN A 73 -18.43 -8.29 -9.89
C GLN A 73 -18.50 -7.06 -8.96
N GLY A 74 -19.02 -7.22 -7.74
CA GLY A 74 -19.04 -6.15 -6.73
C GLY A 74 -19.88 -4.92 -7.09
N SER A 75 -19.77 -3.86 -6.28
CA SER A 75 -20.47 -2.60 -6.55
C SER A 75 -19.92 -1.86 -7.77
N THR A 76 -20.76 -0.99 -8.33
CA THR A 76 -20.41 0.02 -9.33
C THR A 76 -20.02 1.36 -8.70
N THR A 77 -19.97 1.44 -7.36
CA THR A 77 -19.57 2.63 -6.60
C THR A 77 -18.38 2.31 -5.69
N GLY A 78 -17.34 3.12 -5.75
CA GLY A 78 -16.21 3.03 -4.82
C GLY A 78 -16.49 3.84 -3.55
N THR A 79 -16.31 3.23 -2.39
CA THR A 79 -16.55 3.87 -1.08
C THR A 79 -15.35 3.70 -0.18
N CYS A 80 -14.97 4.75 0.54
CA CYS A 80 -13.95 4.64 1.59
C CYS A 80 -14.59 4.04 2.85
N PHE A 81 -13.88 3.15 3.53
CA PHE A 81 -14.31 2.59 4.81
C PHE A 81 -13.23 2.64 5.90
N GLU A 82 -11.98 2.91 5.52
CA GLU A 82 -10.83 2.95 6.40
C GLU A 82 -9.73 3.77 5.70
N ALA A 83 -8.78 4.31 6.48
CA ALA A 83 -7.62 4.96 5.90
C ALA A 83 -6.40 4.84 6.81
N PHE A 84 -5.23 4.73 6.19
CA PHE A 84 -3.97 4.54 6.91
C PHE A 84 -2.98 5.65 6.56
N HIS A 85 -2.20 6.07 7.56
CA HIS A 85 -0.92 6.70 7.30
C HIS A 85 0.18 5.69 7.58
N PHE A 86 0.85 5.25 6.52
CA PHE A 86 1.97 4.33 6.60
C PHE A 86 3.28 5.11 6.68
N TYR A 87 4.01 4.91 7.77
CA TYR A 87 5.33 5.46 8.02
C TYR A 87 6.37 4.36 7.76
N TYR A 88 7.17 4.56 6.74
CA TYR A 88 8.29 3.69 6.45
C TYR A 88 9.60 4.43 6.67
N LYS A 89 10.55 3.74 7.31
CA LYS A 89 11.96 4.11 7.23
C LYS A 89 12.56 3.27 6.12
N HIS A 90 13.30 3.90 5.20
CA HIS A 90 14.15 3.22 4.22
C HIS A 90 15.38 2.60 4.89
N ALA A 91 15.15 1.75 5.90
CA ALA A 91 16.18 1.05 6.63
C ALA A 91 15.77 -0.43 6.71
N THR A 92 16.76 -1.31 6.81
CA THR A 92 16.56 -2.71 7.16
C THR A 92 17.14 -2.89 8.55
N LEU A 93 16.39 -3.48 9.48
CA LEU A 93 16.96 -3.81 10.79
C LEU A 93 17.92 -4.99 10.65
N THR A 94 19.08 -4.92 11.27
CA THR A 94 19.95 -6.10 11.40
C THR A 94 19.42 -7.04 12.48
N PRO A 95 19.78 -8.34 12.47
CA PRO A 95 19.35 -9.30 13.50
C PRO A 95 19.68 -8.88 14.94
N GLU A 96 20.69 -8.04 15.12
CA GLU A 96 21.15 -7.52 16.40
C GLU A 96 20.28 -6.36 16.91
N GLU A 97 19.51 -5.70 16.05
CA GLU A 97 18.66 -4.55 16.36
C GLU A 97 17.29 -4.92 16.96
N LYS A 98 17.33 -5.82 17.95
CA LYS A 98 16.13 -6.31 18.64
C LYS A 98 15.37 -5.17 19.33
N GLY A 99 14.04 -5.20 19.24
CA GLY A 99 13.15 -4.24 19.89
C GLY A 99 12.98 -2.90 19.17
N LYS A 100 13.60 -2.69 18.00
CA LYS A 100 13.39 -1.49 17.19
C LYS A 100 12.18 -1.66 16.26
N ALA A 101 11.38 -0.60 16.12
CA ALA A 101 10.32 -0.55 15.12
C ALA A 101 10.90 -0.17 13.76
N LEU A 102 10.62 -1.00 12.76
CA LEU A 102 11.04 -0.77 11.39
C LEU A 102 10.06 0.12 10.63
N MET A 103 8.77 -0.13 10.85
CA MET A 103 7.66 0.59 10.25
C MET A 103 6.62 0.89 11.32
N ALA A 104 5.81 1.90 11.05
CA ALA A 104 4.63 2.20 11.85
C ALA A 104 3.46 2.51 10.92
N MET A 105 2.25 2.22 11.37
CA MET A 105 1.04 2.55 10.63
C MET A 105 0.02 3.14 11.58
N HIS A 106 -0.47 4.33 11.25
CA HIS A 106 -1.55 4.98 11.97
C HIS A 106 -2.88 4.70 11.26
N ARG A 107 -3.81 4.11 12.00
CA ARG A 107 -5.18 3.81 11.54
C ARG A 107 -6.09 4.98 11.87
N TYR A 108 -6.75 5.55 10.87
CA TYR A 108 -7.67 6.68 11.08
C TYR A 108 -9.12 6.24 11.31
N GLY A 109 -9.46 5.00 10.97
CA GLY A 109 -10.85 4.57 10.90
C GLY A 109 -11.59 5.27 9.76
N VAL A 110 -12.93 5.17 9.81
CA VAL A 110 -13.84 5.86 8.90
C VAL A 110 -13.63 7.38 8.91
N SER A 111 -13.19 7.96 10.03
CA SER A 111 -12.91 9.40 10.12
C SER A 111 -11.80 9.86 9.15
N GLY A 112 -10.87 8.96 8.81
CA GLY A 112 -9.82 9.21 7.83
C GLY A 112 -10.34 9.41 6.42
N CYS A 113 -11.54 8.91 6.11
CA CYS A 113 -12.14 9.04 4.79
C CYS A 113 -12.40 10.50 4.40
N GLN A 114 -12.68 11.36 5.39
CA GLN A 114 -12.91 12.80 5.23
C GLN A 114 -11.70 13.67 5.56
N SER A 115 -10.56 13.08 5.92
CA SER A 115 -9.41 13.87 6.35
C SER A 115 -8.85 14.70 5.19
N THR A 116 -8.67 15.99 5.46
CA THR A 116 -8.15 17.00 4.52
C THR A 116 -6.71 17.39 4.83
N GLY A 117 -6.08 16.78 5.82
CA GLY A 117 -4.65 16.99 6.15
C GLY A 117 -3.71 16.08 5.36
N CYS A 118 -2.42 16.10 5.71
CA CYS A 118 -1.39 15.26 5.06
C CYS A 118 -1.35 13.79 5.53
N GLY A 119 -2.31 13.39 6.37
CA GLY A 119 -2.65 12.00 6.62
C GLY A 119 -4.16 11.84 6.50
N PRO A 120 -4.66 10.69 6.02
CA PRO A 120 -3.97 9.45 5.63
C PRO A 120 -3.19 9.58 4.30
N ASN A 121 -2.22 8.69 4.06
CA ASN A 121 -1.50 8.57 2.78
C ASN A 121 -1.92 7.32 1.96
N PHE A 122 -2.85 6.53 2.50
CA PHE A 122 -3.55 5.45 1.81
C PHE A 122 -5.04 5.43 2.19
N CYS A 123 -5.88 5.24 1.18
CA CYS A 123 -7.32 5.09 1.30
C CYS A 123 -7.70 3.62 1.13
N CYS A 124 -8.49 3.06 2.05
CA CYS A 124 -9.08 1.75 1.87
C CYS A 124 -10.43 1.90 1.19
N CYS A 125 -10.47 1.55 -0.09
CA CYS A 125 -11.64 1.62 -0.93
C CYS A 125 -12.29 0.24 -1.04
N LYS A 126 -13.61 0.19 -1.00
CA LYS A 126 -14.38 -1.01 -1.30
C LYS A 126 -15.39 -0.78 -2.42
N ALA A 127 -15.65 -1.86 -3.14
CA ALA A 127 -16.73 -2.03 -4.09
C ALA A 127 -17.51 -3.31 -3.78
#